data_AF-A0A0M9YTM5-F1
#
_entry.id   AF-A0A0M9YTM5-F1
#
_cell.length_a   1.000
_cell.length_b   1.000
_cell.length_c   1.000
_cell.angle_alpha   90.00
_cell.angle_beta   90.00
_cell.angle_gamma   90.00
#
_symmetry.space_group_name_H-M   'P 1'
#
loop_
_entity.id
_entity.type
_entity.pdbx_description
1 polymer ?
#
loop_
_entity_poly.entity_id
_entity_poly.type
_entity_poly.pdbx_seq_one_letter_code
_entity_poly.pdbx_strand_id
1 'polypeptide(L)' 'MVRDRDRVADVTGVVSVGQYPAISGEDLAEAFSTRLGRTVTYEATDPHAFFAPLAPAMGEQPGRSSQRSAVPVWIA' A
#
# COMPACT_ATOMS: atom_id res chain seq x y z
N MET A 1 27.95 30.37 -14.25
CA MET A 1 26.84 29.54 -14.73
C MET A 1 26.91 28.20 -14.00
N VAL A 2 26.35 28.15 -12.78
CA VAL A 2 26.27 26.93 -11.95
C VAL A 2 25.09 26.11 -12.46
N ARG A 3 25.31 24.82 -12.74
CA ARG A 3 24.26 23.93 -13.23
C ARG A 3 23.31 23.66 -12.07
N ASP A 4 22.02 23.84 -12.29
CA ASP A 4 20.92 23.63 -11.31
C ASP A 4 20.89 22.22 -10.67
N ARG A 5 21.69 21.29 -11.19
CA ARG A 5 21.94 19.93 -10.70
C ARG A 5 22.52 19.87 -9.27
N ASP A 6 23.15 20.93 -8.77
CA ASP A 6 23.79 20.95 -7.45
C ASP A 6 22.87 21.43 -6.31
N ARG A 7 21.62 21.84 -6.63
CA ARG A 7 20.67 22.37 -5.61
C ARG A 7 19.76 21.33 -4.98
N VAL A 8 19.72 20.11 -5.49
CA VAL A 8 19.01 19.01 -4.83
C VAL A 8 20.05 18.30 -3.97
N ALA A 9 20.05 18.58 -2.67
CA ALA A 9 20.85 17.81 -1.73
C ALA A 9 20.51 16.33 -1.91
N ASP A 10 21.53 15.49 -2.10
CA ASP A 10 21.34 14.05 -2.22
C ASP A 10 20.73 13.52 -0.91
N VAL A 11 19.51 12.99 -0.98
CA VAL A 11 18.77 12.56 0.21
C VAL A 11 19.26 11.18 0.60
N THR A 12 20.17 11.14 1.57
CA THR A 12 20.68 9.89 2.14
C THR A 12 19.81 9.46 3.33
N GLY A 13 19.29 8.22 3.32
CA GLY A 13 18.50 7.67 4.43
C GLY A 13 17.33 6.81 3.97
N VAL A 14 16.49 6.36 4.91
CA VAL A 14 15.23 5.69 4.59
C VAL A 14 14.20 6.74 4.20
N VAL A 15 13.74 6.70 2.96
CA VAL A 15 12.73 7.63 2.43
C VAL A 15 11.42 6.86 2.22
N SER A 16 10.35 7.32 2.88
CA SER A 16 9.00 6.82 2.63
C SER A 16 8.42 7.50 1.39
N VAL A 17 7.82 6.72 0.50
CA VAL A 17 7.11 7.21 -0.69
C VAL A 17 5.67 6.73 -0.59
N GLY A 18 4.73 7.65 -0.82
CA GLY A 18 3.30 7.37 -0.81
C GLY A 18 2.56 8.39 -1.66
N GLN A 19 1.28 8.13 -1.89
CA GLN A 19 0.42 9.05 -2.63
C GLN A 19 0.02 10.25 -1.76
N TYR A 20 -0.03 11.44 -2.37
CA TYR A 20 -0.60 12.64 -1.77
C TYR A 20 -1.59 13.30 -2.75
N PRO A 21 -2.85 13.58 -2.34
CA PRO A 21 -3.43 13.22 -1.04
C PRO A 21 -3.55 11.70 -0.85
N ALA A 22 -3.74 11.26 0.40
CA ALA A 22 -4.04 9.85 0.65
C ALA A 22 -5.34 9.46 -0.08
N ILE A 23 -5.39 8.21 -0.53
CA ILE A 23 -6.57 7.61 -1.19
C ILE A 23 -7.14 6.54 -0.26
N SER A 24 -8.44 6.60 0.00
CA SER A 24 -9.18 5.61 0.78
C SER A 24 -9.55 4.37 -0.05
N GLY A 25 -10.02 3.30 0.61
CA GLY A 25 -10.52 2.12 -0.09
C GLY A 25 -11.75 2.42 -0.94
N GLU A 26 -12.61 3.32 -0.45
CA GLU A 26 -13.81 3.82 -1.12
C GLU A 26 -13.45 4.60 -2.39
N ASP A 27 -12.46 5.49 -2.31
CA ASP A 27 -11.95 6.24 -3.47
C ASP A 27 -11.44 5.28 -4.57
N LEU A 28 -10.74 4.21 -4.17
CA LEU A 28 -10.30 3.17 -5.11
C LEU A 28 -11.48 2.44 -5.73
N ALA A 29 -12.47 2.04 -4.94
CA ALA A 29 -13.65 1.34 -5.42
C ALA A 29 -14.42 2.18 -6.45
N GLU A 30 -14.57 3.48 -6.22
CA GLU A 30 -15.18 4.41 -7.18
C GLU A 30 -14.37 4.50 -8.48
N ALA A 31 -13.05 4.72 -8.38
CA ALA A 31 -12.18 4.85 -9.54
C ALA A 31 -12.17 3.58 -10.40
N PHE A 32 -12.10 2.40 -9.76
CA PHE A 32 -12.18 1.11 -10.46
C PHE A 32 -13.55 0.87 -11.08
N SER A 33 -14.63 1.25 -10.39
CA SER A 33 -15.98 1.11 -10.93
C SER A 33 -16.14 1.88 -12.23
N THR A 34 -15.71 3.14 -12.22
CA THR A 34 -15.69 4.02 -13.40
C THR A 34 -14.84 3.43 -14.52
N ARG A 35 -13.62 2.95 -14.19
CA ARG A 35 -12.68 2.44 -15.20
C ARG A 35 -13.09 1.12 -15.84
N LEU A 36 -13.75 0.25 -15.08
CA LEU A 36 -14.13 -1.10 -15.50
C LEU A 36 -15.57 -1.18 -16.02
N GLY A 37 -16.40 -0.16 -15.79
CA GLY A 37 -17.81 -0.15 -16.19
C GLY A 37 -18.67 -1.16 -15.42
N ARG A 38 -18.26 -1.53 -14.21
CA ARG A 38 -18.99 -2.45 -13.32
C ARG A 38 -18.85 -2.01 -11.88
N THR A 39 -19.83 -2.33 -11.04
CA THR A 39 -19.76 -2.01 -9.61
C THR A 39 -18.60 -2.73 -8.94
N VAL A 40 -17.76 -1.97 -8.25
CA VAL A 40 -16.72 -2.43 -7.34
C VAL A 40 -17.01 -1.82 -5.97
N THR A 41 -16.96 -2.65 -4.93
CA THR A 41 -17.17 -2.23 -3.54
C THR A 41 -15.89 -2.41 -2.75
N TYR A 42 -15.67 -1.53 -1.78
CA TYR A 42 -14.64 -1.69 -0.77
C TYR A 42 -15.26 -2.31 0.49
N GLU A 43 -14.57 -3.29 1.06
CA GLU A 43 -14.90 -3.89 2.35
C GLU A 43 -13.64 -3.96 3.20
N ALA A 44 -13.66 -3.26 4.34
CA ALA A 44 -12.61 -3.39 5.33
C ALA A 44 -12.68 -4.78 5.98
N THR A 45 -11.53 -5.43 6.13
CA THR A 45 -11.44 -6.73 6.82
C THR A 45 -10.31 -6.73 7.84
N ASP A 46 -10.42 -7.59 8.84
CA ASP A 46 -9.38 -7.77 9.84
C ASP A 46 -8.10 -8.32 9.17
N PRO A 47 -6.90 -7.78 9.45
CA PRO A 47 -5.66 -8.24 8.82
C PRO A 47 -5.37 -9.73 9.03
N HIS A 48 -5.77 -10.32 10.16
CA HIS A 48 -5.60 -11.75 10.42
C HIS A 48 -6.65 -12.59 9.68
N ALA A 49 -7.84 -12.04 9.46
CA ALA A 49 -8.90 -12.68 8.68
C ALA A 49 -8.64 -12.63 7.16
N PHE A 50 -7.96 -11.59 6.64
CA PHE A 50 -7.71 -11.41 5.20
C PHE A 50 -7.01 -12.62 4.56
N PHE A 51 -6.05 -13.22 5.26
CA PHE A 51 -5.23 -14.29 4.71
C PHE A 51 -5.87 -15.68 4.84
N ALA A 52 -6.86 -15.85 5.72
CA ALA A 52 -7.48 -17.15 5.96
C ALA A 52 -8.12 -17.76 4.69
N PRO A 53 -8.84 -17.00 3.85
CA PRO A 53 -9.38 -17.50 2.58
C PRO A 53 -8.31 -17.78 1.51
N LEU A 54 -7.15 -17.13 1.59
CA LEU A 54 -6.07 -17.25 0.60
C LEU A 54 -5.14 -18.45 0.87
N ALA A 55 -5.14 -18.97 2.11
CA ALA A 55 -4.26 -20.04 2.54
C ALA A 55 -4.32 -21.31 1.66
N PRO A 56 -5.50 -21.79 1.20
CA PRO A 56 -5.57 -22.96 0.31
C PRO A 56 -4.93 -22.73 -1.06
N ALA A 57 -4.94 -21.49 -1.56
CA ALA A 57 -4.36 -21.13 -2.86
C ALA A 57 -2.85 -20.84 -2.78
N MET A 58 -2.34 -20.48 -1.60
CA MET A 58 -0.94 -20.07 -1.41
C MET A 58 0.00 -21.25 -1.04
N GLY A 59 -0.54 -22.43 -0.69
CA GLY A 59 0.25 -23.52 -0.11
C GLY A 59 0.67 -23.26 1.36
N GLU A 60 1.43 -24.17 1.96
CA GLU A 60 1.77 -24.18 3.40
C GLU A 60 2.27 -22.81 3.92
N GLN A 61 1.35 -22.12 4.62
CA GLN A 61 1.41 -20.85 5.35
C GLN A 61 2.43 -19.77 4.89
N PRO A 62 1.95 -18.61 4.37
CA PRO A 62 2.67 -17.35 4.51
C PRO A 62 2.55 -16.86 5.96
N GLY A 63 3.31 -17.46 6.87
CA GLY A 63 3.24 -17.18 8.32
C GLY A 63 4.59 -17.03 9.00
N ARG A 64 5.68 -16.84 8.26
CA ARG A 64 7.02 -16.68 8.85
C ARG A 64 7.98 -15.87 7.98
N SER A 65 7.71 -14.58 7.80
CA SER A 65 8.78 -13.61 7.58
C SER A 65 8.99 -12.84 8.89
N SER A 66 10.25 -12.79 9.30
CA SER A 66 10.70 -12.26 10.59
C SER A 66 10.14 -10.87 10.86
N GLN A 67 9.68 -10.67 12.09
CA GLN A 67 9.52 -9.35 12.68
C GLN A 67 10.89 -8.66 12.70
N ARG A 68 11.19 -7.88 11.66
CA ARG A 68 12.22 -6.84 11.69
C ARG A 68 11.54 -5.52 11.35
N SER A 69 11.45 -4.70 12.39
CA SER A 69 11.05 -3.30 12.43
C SER A 69 9.68 -2.98 11.84
N ALA A 70 8.69 -2.91 12.72
CA ALA A 70 7.43 -2.23 12.45
C ALA A 70 7.70 -0.77 12.09
N VAL A 71 7.28 -0.36 10.89
CA VAL A 71 6.79 1.01 10.67
C VAL A 71 5.30 0.84 10.36
N PRO A 72 4.41 1.10 11.32
CA PRO A 72 2.99 1.01 11.06
C PRO A 72 2.58 2.20 10.18
N VAL A 73 2.35 1.97 8.90
CA VAL A 73 1.57 2.89 8.07
C VAL A 73 0.12 2.43 8.18
N TRP A 74 -0.63 3.03 9.10
CA TRP A 74 -2.09 2.94 9.11
C TRP A 74 -2.60 4.18 8.39
N ILE A 75 -3.35 3.97 7.31
CA ILE A 75 -4.12 5.01 6.65
C ILE A 75 -5.22 5.38 7.65
N ALA A 76 -5.14 6.59 8.19
CA ALA A 76 -6.16 7.25 8.98
C ALA A 76 -6.60 8.52 8.24
#